data_AF-A0A9P6BIX4-F1
#
_entry.id   AF-A0A9P6BIX4-F1
#
_cell.length_a   1.000
_cell.length_b   1.000
_cell.length_c   1.000
_cell.angle_alpha   90.00
_cell.angle_beta   90.00
_cell.angle_gamma   90.00
#
_symmetry.space_group_name_H-M   'P 1'
#
loop_
_entity.id
_entity.type
_entity.pdbx_description
1 polymer ?
#
loop_
_entity_poly.entity_id
_entity_poly.type
_entity_poly.pdbx_seq_one_letter_code
_entity_poly.pdbx_strand_id
1 'polypeptide(L)'
;KVATDETVGELKTVIKSENKNLFGDVDARVLVLWQASIPSGDDEEERSINLKNHTDAKKLKATSEISGVFGPASAKKTTHVIVRRPAAAP
;
A
#
# COMPACT_ATOMS: atom_id res chain seq x y z
N LYS A 1 11.42 4.06 6.60
CA LYS A 1 10.47 4.94 7.33
C LYS A 1 10.15 6.13 6.42
N VAL A 2 8.89 6.56 6.36
CA VAL A 2 8.45 7.72 5.56
C VAL A 2 7.76 8.70 6.51
N ALA A 3 7.96 10.00 6.32
CA ALA A 3 7.32 11.02 7.15
C ALA A 3 5.84 11.19 6.74
N THR A 4 5.02 11.74 7.63
CA THR A 4 3.57 11.89 7.38
C THR A 4 3.26 13.03 6.41
N ASP A 5 4.13 14.04 6.34
CA ASP A 5 4.06 15.17 5.38
C ASP A 5 4.56 14.80 3.98
N GLU A 6 5.17 13.61 3.83
CA GLU A 6 5.60 13.12 2.53
C GLU A 6 4.42 12.59 1.70
N THR A 7 4.68 12.40 0.41
CA THR A 7 3.69 11.90 -0.53
C THR A 7 3.67 10.38 -0.60
N VAL A 8 2.56 9.84 -1.08
CA VAL A 8 2.45 8.41 -1.46
C VAL A 8 3.52 8.02 -2.48
N GLY A 9 3.99 8.95 -3.33
CA GLY A 9 5.12 8.72 -4.24
C GLY A 9 6.39 8.30 -3.51
N GLU A 10 6.73 9.00 -2.43
CA GLU A 10 7.89 8.65 -1.58
C GLU A 10 7.66 7.31 -0.88
N LEU A 11 6.44 7.05 -0.39
CA LEU A 11 6.09 5.74 0.17
C LEU A 11 6.32 4.60 -0.83
N LYS A 12 5.99 4.78 -2.12
CA LYS A 12 6.26 3.77 -3.16
C LYS A 12 7.77 3.50 -3.31
N THR A 13 8.58 4.55 -3.30
CA THR A 13 10.05 4.45 -3.39
C THR A 13 10.64 3.71 -2.20
N VAL A 14 10.16 4.00 -0.99
CA VAL A 14 10.56 3.30 0.24
C VAL A 14 10.16 1.83 0.18
N ILE A 15 8.90 1.51 -0.16
CA ILE A 15 8.42 0.12 -0.28
C ILE A 15 9.28 -0.68 -1.25
N LYS A 16 9.58 -0.11 -2.44
CA LYS A 16 10.47 -0.75 -3.41
C LYS A 16 11.85 -1.03 -2.83
N SER A 17 12.42 -0.02 -2.16
CA SER A 17 13.79 -0.09 -1.63
C SER A 17 13.94 -1.12 -0.50
N GLU A 18 12.91 -1.30 0.31
CA GLU A 18 12.87 -2.32 1.37
C GLU A 18 12.58 -3.72 0.82
N ASN A 19 11.78 -3.82 -0.24
CA ASN A 19 11.33 -5.08 -0.83
C ASN A 19 11.97 -5.34 -2.20
N LYS A 20 13.29 -5.12 -2.34
CA LYS A 20 14.01 -5.26 -3.62
C LYS A 20 13.86 -6.65 -4.26
N ASN A 21 13.77 -7.70 -3.46
CA ASN A 21 13.56 -9.07 -3.96
C ASN A 21 12.22 -9.22 -4.67
N LEU A 22 11.22 -8.45 -4.25
CA LEU A 22 9.92 -8.42 -4.90
C LEU A 22 9.94 -7.35 -5.99
N PHE A 23 10.14 -6.07 -5.68
CA PHE A 23 9.90 -4.97 -6.62
C PHE A 23 11.15 -4.41 -7.31
N GLY A 24 12.28 -5.12 -7.27
CA GLY A 24 13.55 -4.64 -7.83
C GLY A 24 13.47 -4.29 -9.32
N ASP A 25 12.78 -5.12 -10.11
CA ASP A 25 12.53 -4.96 -11.54
C ASP A 25 11.39 -3.98 -11.88
N VAL A 26 10.64 -3.50 -10.90
CA VAL A 26 9.47 -2.64 -11.11
C VAL A 26 9.81 -1.19 -10.80
N ASP A 27 9.42 -0.25 -11.66
CA ASP A 27 9.56 1.17 -11.34
C ASP A 27 8.61 1.57 -10.18
N ALA A 28 9.11 2.31 -9.19
CA ALA A 28 8.30 2.71 -8.05
C ALA A 28 7.05 3.50 -8.46
N ARG A 29 7.10 4.26 -9.56
CA ARG A 29 5.99 5.08 -10.07
C ARG A 29 4.82 4.21 -10.55
N VAL A 30 5.10 3.03 -11.09
CA VAL A 30 4.08 2.10 -11.60
C VAL A 30 3.50 1.18 -10.53
N LEU A 31 4.08 1.15 -9.32
CA LEU A 31 3.48 0.46 -8.18
C LEU A 31 2.10 1.03 -7.87
N VAL A 32 1.14 0.14 -7.65
CA VAL A 32 -0.22 0.53 -7.31
C VAL A 32 -0.44 0.26 -5.83
N LEU A 33 -0.65 1.32 -5.06
CA LEU A 33 -0.97 1.23 -3.64
C LEU A 33 -2.46 1.43 -3.46
N TRP A 34 -3.03 0.64 -2.56
CA TRP A 34 -4.41 0.76 -2.10
C TRP A 34 -4.41 0.96 -0.60
N GLN A 35 -5.21 1.90 -0.14
CA GLN A 35 -5.59 1.98 1.25
C GLN A 35 -6.75 1.02 1.48
N ALA A 36 -6.63 0.19 2.50
CA ALA A 36 -7.71 -0.69 2.98
C ALA A 36 -7.74 -0.62 4.52
N SER A 37 -8.76 -1.18 5.14
CA SER A 37 -8.82 -1.32 6.61
C SER A 37 -9.20 -2.74 6.95
N ILE A 38 -8.22 -3.65 6.88
CA ILE A 38 -8.45 -5.08 7.06
C ILE A 38 -8.02 -5.47 8.47
N PRO A 39 -8.94 -5.87 9.37
CA PRO A 39 -8.56 -6.33 10.69
C PRO A 39 -7.76 -7.62 10.60
N SER A 40 -6.70 -7.74 11.41
CA SER A 40 -5.79 -8.89 11.43
C SER A 40 -6.44 -10.22 11.86
N GLY A 41 -7.75 -10.23 12.13
CA GLY A 41 -8.51 -11.42 12.51
C GLY A 41 -9.47 -11.93 11.44
N ASP A 42 -9.66 -11.22 10.33
CA ASP A 42 -10.62 -11.60 9.26
C ASP A 42 -9.98 -12.39 8.11
N ASP A 43 -8.67 -12.29 7.90
CA ASP A 43 -7.94 -13.05 6.89
C ASP A 43 -6.89 -13.92 7.57
N GLU A 44 -7.21 -15.21 7.76
CA GLU A 44 -6.38 -16.22 8.44
C GLU A 44 -5.03 -16.53 7.75
N GLU A 45 -4.72 -15.87 6.63
CA GLU A 45 -3.39 -15.90 6.05
C GLU A 45 -3.01 -14.52 5.51
N GLU A 46 -2.02 -13.88 6.15
CA GLU A 46 -1.32 -12.64 5.72
C GLU A 46 -0.75 -12.69 4.28
N ARG A 47 -0.99 -13.79 3.55
CA ARG A 47 -0.35 -14.19 2.32
C ARG A 47 -1.17 -13.84 1.06
N SER A 48 -2.49 -13.69 1.16
CA SER A 48 -3.36 -13.48 -0.03
C SER A 48 -4.59 -12.61 0.26
N ILE A 49 -4.42 -11.30 0.34
CA ILE A 49 -5.54 -10.36 0.47
C ILE A 49 -6.30 -10.25 -0.87
N ASN A 50 -7.58 -10.60 -0.89
CA ASN A 50 -8.44 -10.41 -2.06
C ASN A 50 -9.09 -9.03 -2.03
N LEU A 51 -8.53 -8.09 -2.79
CA LEU A 51 -9.04 -6.71 -2.86
C LEU A 51 -10.54 -6.62 -3.22
N LYS A 52 -11.11 -7.62 -3.91
CA LYS A 52 -12.55 -7.65 -4.24
C LYS A 52 -13.45 -7.78 -3.01
N ASN A 53 -12.93 -8.36 -1.92
CA ASN A 53 -13.67 -8.51 -0.66
C ASN A 53 -13.67 -7.22 0.17
N HIS A 54 -12.85 -6.22 -0.22
CA HIS A 54 -12.73 -4.94 0.49
C HIS A 54 -13.19 -3.81 -0.42
N THR A 55 -14.51 -3.63 -0.50
CA THR A 55 -15.15 -2.58 -1.33
C THR A 55 -14.74 -1.17 -0.93
N ASP A 56 -14.34 -0.96 0.32
CA ASP A 56 -13.87 0.32 0.86
C ASP A 56 -12.41 0.63 0.48
N ALA A 57 -11.73 -0.30 -0.21
CA ALA A 57 -10.34 -0.09 -0.58
C ALA A 57 -10.20 1.00 -1.65
N LYS A 58 -9.40 2.02 -1.35
CA LYS A 58 -9.21 3.20 -2.21
C LYS A 58 -7.81 3.22 -2.81
N LYS A 59 -7.73 3.38 -4.13
CA LYS A 59 -6.44 3.55 -4.82
C LYS A 59 -5.78 4.86 -4.39
N LEU A 60 -4.52 4.77 -3.97
CA LEU A 60 -3.73 5.93 -3.56
C LEU A 60 -3.08 6.61 -4.77
N LYS A 61 -3.20 7.93 -4.83
CA LYS A 61 -2.54 8.76 -5.84
C LYS A 61 -1.15 9.11 -5.34
N ALA A 62 -0.15 9.09 -6.23
CA ALA A 62 1.23 9.41 -5.85
C ALA A 62 1.40 10.83 -5.28
N THR A 63 0.50 11.75 -5.62
CA THR A 63 0.49 13.13 -5.14
C THR A 63 -0.24 13.33 -3.80
N SER A 64 -0.89 12.28 -3.27
CA SER A 64 -1.58 12.38 -1.98
C SER A 64 -0.56 12.38 -0.85
N GLU A 65 -0.78 13.23 0.15
CA GLU A 65 -0.01 13.25 1.39
C GLU A 65 -0.36 12.04 2.27
N ILE A 66 0.63 11.48 2.96
CA ILE A 66 0.47 10.29 3.80
C ILE A 66 -0.44 10.59 4.99
N SER A 67 -0.33 11.77 5.61
CA SER A 67 -1.16 12.20 6.74
C SER A 67 -2.66 12.21 6.37
N GLY A 68 -2.99 12.70 5.18
CA GLY A 68 -4.36 12.79 4.68
C GLY A 68 -4.95 11.44 4.27
N VAL A 69 -4.10 10.45 4.00
CA VAL A 69 -4.53 9.09 3.66
C VAL A 69 -4.76 8.28 4.93
N PHE A 70 -3.77 8.18 5.81
CA PHE A 70 -3.80 7.24 6.94
C PHE A 70 -4.37 7.83 8.23
N GLY A 71 -4.52 9.16 8.29
CA GLY A 71 -4.94 9.88 9.48
C GLY A 71 -3.93 9.78 10.64
N PRO A 72 -4.19 10.47 11.77
CA PRO A 72 -3.30 10.49 12.92
C PRO A 72 -3.33 9.21 13.78
N ALA A 73 -4.34 8.35 13.58
CA ALA A 73 -4.57 7.17 14.41
C ALA A 73 -5.02 5.98 13.56
N SER A 74 -4.13 5.47 12.73
CA SER A 74 -4.36 4.18 12.08
C SER A 74 -4.57 3.11 13.16
N ALA A 75 -5.70 2.41 13.13
CA ALA A 75 -6.05 1.40 14.12
C ALA A 75 -4.92 0.35 14.22
N LYS A 76 -4.55 -0.01 15.45
CA LYS A 76 -3.56 -1.07 15.69
C LYS A 76 -4.18 -2.42 15.30
N LYS A 77 -3.38 -3.31 14.71
CA LYS A 77 -3.80 -4.64 14.22
C LYS A 77 -4.73 -4.61 12.98
N THR A 78 -4.59 -3.63 12.11
CA THR A 78 -5.25 -3.65 10.79
C THR A 78 -4.22 -3.40 9.68
N THR A 79 -4.35 -4.10 8.57
CA THR A 79 -3.58 -3.82 7.36
C THR A 79 -4.16 -2.60 6.67
N HIS A 80 -3.36 -1.54 6.60
CA HIS A 80 -3.77 -0.24 6.04
C HIS A 80 -3.37 -0.06 4.57
N VAL A 81 -2.37 -0.81 4.11
CA VAL A 81 -1.77 -0.66 2.78
C VAL A 81 -1.67 -2.01 2.09
N ILE A 82 -2.23 -2.09 0.88
CA ILE A 82 -2.03 -3.21 -0.03
C ILE A 82 -1.19 -2.73 -1.20
N VAL A 83 -0.07 -3.40 -1.44
CA VAL A 83 0.83 -3.11 -2.55
C VAL A 83 0.55 -4.09 -3.67
N ARG A 84 0.10 -3.58 -4.81
CA ARG A 84 -0.12 -4.38 -6.01
C ARG A 84 0.97 -4.09 -7.03
N ARG A 85 1.59 -5.17 -7.50
CA ARG A 85 2.47 -5.12 -8.67
C ARG A 85 1.69 -4.65 -9.90
N PRO A 86 2.23 -3.78 -10.75
CA PRO A 86 1.65 -3.57 -12.07
C PRO A 86 1.64 -4.91 -12.82
N ALA A 87 0.55 -5.18 -13.55
CA ALA A 87 0.59 -6.26 -14.53
C ALA A 87 1.67 -5.89 -15.55
N ALA A 88 2.57 -6.82 -15.87
CA ALA A 88 3.49 -6.63 -16.98
C ALA A 88 2.65 -6.27 -18.21
N ALA A 89 3.05 -5.24 -18.95
CA ALA A 89 2.46 -5.01 -20.26
C ALA A 89 2.65 -6.31 -21.09
N PRO A 90 1.62 -6.76 -21.81
CA PRO A 90 1.70 -7.96 -22.64
C PRO A 90 2.79 -7.86 -23.70
#